data_AF-A0A7D9JUW0-F1
#
_entry.id   AF-A0A7D9JUW0-F1
#
_cell.length_a   1.000
_cell.length_b   1.000
_cell.length_c   1.000
_cell.angle_alpha   90.00
_cell.angle_beta   90.00
_cell.angle_gamma   90.00
#
_symmetry.space_group_name_H-M   'P 1'
#
loop_
_entity.id
_entity.type
_entity.pdbx_description
1 polymer ?
#
loop_
_entity_poly.entity_id
_entity_poly.type
_entity_poly.pdbx_seq_one_letter_code
_entity_poly.pdbx_strand_id
1 'polypeptide(L)'
;MAFEKSGDGMRGVQLLKQRFSNFRTEQGRMHGLSFKPRPDDVFVVTSSKCGTTYMQQILHQLRSGGDMSFDEIDDVVPFIEMAYDTEINLDAEQHYQPR
;
A
#
# COMPACT_ATOMS: atom_id res chain seq x y z
N MET A 1 -35.74 -6.73 -14.48
CA MET A 1 -35.32 -5.33 -14.70
C MET A 1 -33.80 -5.29 -14.69
N ALA A 2 -33.18 -5.21 -15.86
CA ALA A 2 -31.74 -5.00 -15.97
C ALA A 2 -31.46 -3.51 -15.72
N PHE A 3 -30.58 -3.20 -14.77
CA PHE A 3 -30.05 -1.85 -14.63
C PHE A 3 -29.24 -1.54 -15.90
N GLU A 4 -29.81 -0.75 -16.80
CA GLU A 4 -29.07 -0.09 -17.87
C GLU A 4 -27.99 0.78 -17.20
N LYS A 5 -26.72 0.35 -17.31
CA LYS A 5 -25.59 1.19 -16.94
C LYS A 5 -25.57 2.35 -17.94
N SER A 6 -26.03 3.52 -17.53
CA SER A 6 -25.88 4.75 -18.30
C SER A 6 -24.41 4.93 -18.70
N GLY A 7 -24.16 5.32 -19.97
CA GLY A 7 -22.81 5.47 -20.53
C GLY A 7 -21.90 6.45 -19.78
N ASP A 8 -22.47 7.25 -18.87
CA ASP A 8 -21.77 8.19 -17.99
C ASP A 8 -20.90 7.48 -16.93
N GLY A 9 -21.31 6.31 -16.44
CA GLY A 9 -20.53 5.54 -15.47
C GLY A 9 -19.18 5.06 -16.01
N MET A 10 -19.07 4.80 -17.31
CA MET A 10 -17.80 4.46 -17.95
C MET A 10 -16.86 5.66 -18.06
N ARG A 11 -17.41 6.87 -18.31
CA ARG A 11 -16.62 8.10 -18.42
C ARG A 11 -15.97 8.47 -17.09
N GLY A 12 -16.72 8.39 -15.98
CA GLY A 12 -16.20 8.65 -14.64
C GLY A 12 -15.00 7.75 -14.30
N VAL A 13 -15.12 6.45 -14.57
CA VAL A 13 -14.04 5.47 -14.35
C VAL A 13 -12.83 5.74 -15.26
N GLN A 14 -13.05 6.12 -16.52
CA GLN A 14 -11.96 6.46 -17.44
C GLN A 14 -11.19 7.71 -16.98
N LEU A 15 -11.90 8.76 -16.57
CA LEU A 15 -11.28 9.98 -16.03
C LEU A 15 -10.53 9.69 -14.73
N LEU A 16 -11.07 8.83 -13.86
CA LEU A 16 -10.38 8.41 -12.65
C LEU A 16 -9.06 7.69 -12.98
N LYS A 17 -9.09 6.73 -13.92
CA LYS A 17 -7.89 6.03 -14.38
C LYS A 17 -6.85 6.99 -14.97
N GLN A 18 -7.30 7.96 -15.77
CA GLN A 18 -6.41 8.97 -16.35
C GLN A 18 -5.79 9.86 -15.26
N ARG A 19 -6.56 10.29 -14.25
CA ARG A 19 -6.04 11.12 -13.16
C ARG A 19 -5.08 10.37 -12.24
N PHE A 20 -5.27 9.07 -12.08
CA PHE A 20 -4.37 8.19 -11.32
C PHE A 20 -3.25 7.58 -12.17
N SER A 21 -3.07 7.99 -13.43
CA SER A 21 -2.03 7.41 -14.29
C SER A 21 -0.62 7.61 -13.74
N ASN A 22 -0.42 8.67 -12.95
CA ASN A 22 0.87 9.02 -12.36
C ASN A 22 0.96 8.60 -10.89
N PHE A 23 0.00 7.82 -10.39
CA PHE A 23 -0.01 7.38 -8.99
C PHE A 23 1.07 6.34 -8.69
N ARG A 24 1.42 5.50 -9.68
CA ARG A 24 2.54 4.56 -9.63
C ARG A 24 3.01 4.28 -11.05
N THR A 25 4.29 3.97 -11.22
CA THR A 25 4.82 3.51 -12.51
C THR A 25 4.48 2.05 -12.74
N GLU A 26 4.46 1.63 -14.01
CA GLU A 26 4.29 0.21 -14.33
C GLU A 26 5.47 -0.63 -13.82
N GLN A 27 6.67 -0.06 -13.86
CA GLN A 27 7.88 -0.70 -13.33
C GLN A 27 7.78 -0.91 -11.82
N GLY A 28 7.37 0.11 -11.07
CA GLY A 28 7.18 0.02 -9.62
C GLY A 28 6.12 -1.02 -9.24
N ARG A 29 5.01 -1.04 -9.98
CA ARG A 29 3.98 -2.08 -9.82
C ARG A 29 4.54 -3.49 -10.04
N MET A 30 5.31 -3.70 -11.11
CA MET A 30 5.89 -5.01 -11.42
C MET A 30 6.98 -5.43 -10.43
N HIS A 31 7.75 -4.48 -9.91
CA HIS A 31 8.71 -4.72 -8.84
C HIS A 31 8.01 -5.19 -7.56
N GLY A 32 6.99 -4.47 -7.10
CA GLY A 32 6.19 -4.87 -5.93
C GLY A 32 5.55 -6.25 -6.08
N LEU A 33 5.02 -6.59 -7.26
CA LEU A 33 4.48 -7.94 -7.54
C LEU A 33 5.54 -9.05 -7.53
N SER A 34 6.83 -8.70 -7.65
CA SER A 34 7.93 -9.64 -7.62
C SER A 34 8.50 -9.84 -6.21
N PHE A 35 8.03 -9.08 -5.21
CA PHE A 35 8.43 -9.19 -3.82
C PHE A 35 8.33 -10.63 -3.30
N LYS A 36 9.31 -11.04 -2.51
CA LYS A 36 9.41 -12.39 -1.93
C LYS A 36 9.26 -12.29 -0.41
N PRO A 37 8.06 -12.56 0.13
CA PRO A 37 7.84 -12.50 1.57
C PRO A 37 8.74 -13.44 2.35
N ARG A 38 9.16 -12.99 3.53
CA ARG A 38 9.83 -13.78 4.55
C ARG A 38 8.80 -14.42 5.49
N PRO A 39 9.14 -15.49 6.21
CA PRO A 39 8.21 -16.16 7.13
C PRO A 39 7.68 -15.27 8.28
N ASP A 40 8.39 -14.19 8.58
CA ASP A 40 8.10 -13.22 9.65
C ASP A 40 7.39 -11.94 9.16
N ASP A 41 7.11 -11.81 7.86
CA ASP A 41 6.39 -10.65 7.31
C ASP A 41 4.87 -10.70 7.61
N VAL A 42 4.31 -9.57 8.02
CA VAL A 42 2.86 -9.38 8.26
C VAL A 42 2.30 -8.35 7.28
N PHE A 43 1.22 -8.72 6.57
CA PHE A 43 0.58 -7.85 5.58
C PHE A 43 -0.73 -7.25 6.10
N VAL A 44 -0.87 -5.92 5.98
CA VAL A 44 -2.15 -5.23 6.17
C VAL A 44 -2.90 -5.19 4.85
N VAL A 45 -3.89 -6.07 4.70
CA VAL A 45 -4.66 -6.19 3.45
C VAL A 45 -6.09 -5.71 3.66
N THR A 46 -6.44 -4.60 3.00
CA THR A 46 -7.78 -4.01 3.08
C THR A 46 -8.17 -3.43 1.73
N SER A 47 -9.47 -3.42 1.41
CA SER A 47 -9.98 -2.56 0.33
C SER A 47 -9.69 -1.09 0.63
N SER A 48 -9.50 -0.28 -0.43
CA SER A 48 -9.17 1.13 -0.28
C SER A 48 -10.20 1.85 0.61
N LYS A 49 -9.68 2.64 1.56
CA LYS A 49 -10.45 3.42 2.54
C LYS A 49 -11.17 2.60 3.63
N CYS A 50 -10.89 1.31 3.76
CA CYS A 50 -11.39 0.46 4.86
C CYS A 50 -10.45 0.44 6.08
N GLY A 51 -9.71 1.54 6.34
CA GLY A 51 -8.91 1.69 7.57
C GLY A 51 -7.47 1.16 7.51
N THR A 52 -6.86 1.05 6.33
CA THR A 52 -5.45 0.60 6.16
C THR A 52 -4.49 1.34 7.09
N THR A 53 -4.50 2.67 7.05
CA THR A 53 -3.66 3.56 7.88
C THR A 53 -3.87 3.33 9.38
N TYR A 54 -5.11 3.12 9.80
CA TYR A 54 -5.40 2.87 11.21
C TYR A 54 -4.85 1.51 11.67
N MET A 55 -4.99 0.48 10.83
CA MET A 55 -4.41 -0.84 11.10
C MET A 55 -2.88 -0.83 11.08
N GLN A 56 -2.25 -0.14 10.11
CA GLN A 56 -0.80 0.04 10.07
C GLN A 56 -0.29 0.65 11.38
N GLN A 57 -0.92 1.73 11.85
CA GLN A 57 -0.54 2.39 13.09
C GLN A 57 -0.66 1.45 14.31
N ILE A 58 -1.80 0.80 14.50
CA ILE A 58 -2.01 -0.11 15.65
C ILE A 58 -0.96 -1.22 15.66
N LEU A 59 -0.75 -1.88 14.52
CA LEU A 59 0.17 -3.02 14.43
C LEU A 59 1.63 -2.58 14.62
N HIS A 60 2.02 -1.43 14.05
CA HIS A 60 3.36 -0.88 14.27
C HIS A 60 3.62 -0.58 15.74
N GLN A 61 2.65 0.03 16.44
CA GLN A 61 2.76 0.29 17.88
C GLN A 61 2.90 -1.01 18.70
N LEU A 62 2.14 -2.06 18.36
CA LEU A 62 2.22 -3.36 19.04
C LEU A 62 3.59 -4.02 18.88
N ARG A 63 4.15 -4.04 17.65
CA ARG A 63 5.44 -4.71 17.40
C ARG A 63 6.66 -3.93 17.90
N SER A 64 6.55 -2.60 17.97
CA SER A 64 7.66 -1.72 18.37
C SER A 64 7.68 -1.41 19.87
N GLY A 65 6.62 -1.77 20.61
CA GLY A 65 6.46 -1.35 22.00
C GLY A 65 6.10 0.13 22.15
N GLY A 66 5.49 0.73 21.12
CA GLY A 66 5.03 2.12 21.13
C GLY A 66 6.01 3.13 20.56
N ASP A 67 6.95 2.70 19.70
CA ASP A 67 7.89 3.63 19.05
C ASP A 67 7.18 4.52 18.04
N MET A 68 7.52 5.81 18.06
CA MET A 68 7.00 6.85 17.19
C MET A 68 8.13 7.62 16.50
N SER A 69 9.36 7.08 16.44
CA SER A 69 10.50 7.71 15.76
C SER A 69 10.46 7.50 14.24
N PHE A 70 9.40 7.98 13.59
CA PHE A 70 9.21 8.03 12.14
C PHE A 70 8.37 9.28 11.78
N ASP A 71 8.48 9.75 10.54
CA ASP A 71 7.76 10.95 10.11
C ASP A 71 6.35 10.59 9.61
N GLU A 72 6.25 9.55 8.78
CA GLU A 72 4.98 9.02 8.27
C GLU A 72 4.89 7.50 8.45
N ILE A 73 3.69 6.97 8.62
CA ILE A 73 3.51 5.53 8.86
C ILE A 73 4.02 4.67 7.69
N ASP A 74 4.04 5.23 6.48
CA ASP A 74 4.52 4.56 5.27
C ASP A 74 6.05 4.37 5.27
N ASP A 75 6.80 5.12 6.09
CA ASP A 75 8.26 4.96 6.25
C ASP A 75 8.60 3.63 6.93
N VAL A 76 7.70 3.15 7.80
CA VAL A 76 7.92 1.97 8.64
C VAL A 76 6.97 0.82 8.31
N VAL A 77 5.87 1.08 7.59
CA VAL A 77 4.94 0.05 7.07
C VAL A 77 4.60 0.36 5.59
N PRO A 78 5.53 0.08 4.66
CA PRO A 78 5.45 0.56 3.28
C PRO A 78 4.40 -0.14 2.43
N PHE A 79 3.89 0.57 1.42
CA PHE A 79 3.08 0.00 0.35
C PHE A 79 3.96 -0.71 -0.69
N ILE A 80 3.80 -2.03 -0.82
CA ILE A 80 4.64 -2.88 -1.67
C ILE A 80 4.63 -2.43 -3.14
N GLU A 81 3.47 -2.01 -3.65
CA GLU A 81 3.30 -1.59 -5.03
C GLU A 81 3.85 -0.19 -5.33
N MET A 82 4.24 0.58 -4.30
CA MET A 82 4.81 1.92 -4.42
C MET A 82 6.24 2.01 -3.93
N ALA A 83 6.71 1.04 -3.14
CA ALA A 83 8.03 1.07 -2.50
C ALA A 83 9.18 1.35 -3.50
N TYR A 84 9.11 0.75 -4.69
CA TYR A 84 10.10 1.01 -5.73
C TYR A 84 10.09 2.47 -6.22
N ASP A 85 8.90 3.03 -6.46
CA ASP A 85 8.75 4.41 -6.96
C ASP A 85 9.09 5.45 -5.88
N THR A 86 9.03 5.06 -4.60
CA THR A 86 9.39 5.89 -3.44
C THR A 86 10.76 5.56 -2.86
N GLU A 87 11.57 4.77 -3.58
CA GLU A 87 12.94 4.40 -3.19
C GLU A 87 13.06 3.64 -1.84
N ILE A 88 11.97 3.01 -1.39
CA ILE A 88 11.96 2.17 -0.18
C ILE A 88 12.42 0.76 -0.53
N ASN A 89 13.48 0.29 0.14
CA ASN A 89 13.99 -1.06 -0.01
C ASN A 89 13.19 -2.06 0.86
N LEU A 90 12.30 -2.83 0.24
CA LEU A 90 11.50 -3.86 0.93
C LEU A 90 12.33 -5.00 1.53
N ASP A 91 13.53 -5.25 1.03
CA ASP A 91 14.44 -6.29 1.53
C ASP A 91 15.34 -5.81 2.68
N ALA A 92 15.28 -4.51 3.03
CA ALA A 92 16.03 -3.98 4.17
C ALA A 92 15.60 -4.66 5.48
N GLU A 93 16.52 -4.75 6.44
CA GLU A 93 16.17 -5.17 7.79
C GLU A 93 15.29 -4.11 8.47
N GLN A 94 14.22 -4.56 9.11
CA GLN A 94 13.38 -3.70 9.93
C GLN A 94 13.90 -3.68 11.37
N HIS A 95 13.69 -2.57 12.06
CA HIS A 95 14.10 -2.39 13.46
C HIS A 95 13.32 -3.30 14.44
N TYR A 96 12.12 -3.74 14.05
CA TYR A 96 11.18 -4.46 14.91
C TYR A 96 10.70 -5.75 14.27
N GLN A 97 10.21 -6.66 15.11
CA GLN A 97 9.69 -7.97 14.73
C GLN A 97 8.29 -8.16 15.33
N PRO A 98 7.32 -8.75 14.61
CA PRO A 98 7.40 -9.23 13.22
C PRO A 98 7.54 -8.08 12.20
N ARG A 99 8.03 -8.42 10.99
CA ARG A 99 8.24 -7.47 9.88
C ARG A 99 6.94 -6.97 9.26
#